data_AF-A0A6I4ZFS4-F1
#
_entry.id   AF-A0A6I4ZFS4-F1
#
_cell.length_a   1.000
_cell.length_b   1.000
_cell.length_c   1.000
_cell.angle_alpha   90.00
_cell.angle_beta   90.00
_cell.angle_gamma   90.00
#
_symmetry.space_group_name_H-M   'P 1'
#
loop_
_entity.id
_entity.type
_entity.pdbx_description
1 polymer ?
#
loop_
_entity_poly.entity_id
_entity_poly.type
_entity_poly.pdbx_seq_one_letter_code
_entity_poly.pdbx_strand_id
1 'polypeptide(L)'
;MYNPPPDKREVAHDRDTRPGPPADRRDYVRLLLHIAVAAAFTAAFVALAFQARASWTEVRDWVVPVTIPLYALGGISLAYLVLRRAWMEASTGVTLLFFAVALTGFDLWRAALTTGPDGLRDSFSITIGVLLGFSIAALAAGMAWVEARRPSKPPAPEL
;
A
#
# COMPACT_ATOMS: atom_id res chain seq x y z
N MET A 1 32.34 25.93 -22.95
CA MET A 1 31.78 26.49 -21.70
C MET A 1 31.07 25.38 -20.98
N TYR A 2 31.49 25.06 -19.77
CA TYR A 2 30.78 24.13 -18.89
C TYR A 2 29.66 24.92 -18.21
N ASN A 3 28.40 24.63 -18.54
CA ASN A 3 27.27 25.13 -17.76
C ASN A 3 27.10 24.19 -16.56
N PRO A 4 27.28 24.67 -15.32
CA PRO A 4 26.94 23.85 -14.17
C PRO A 4 25.43 23.51 -14.24
N PRO A 5 25.03 22.29 -13.86
CA PRO A 5 23.61 21.94 -13.77
C PRO A 5 22.92 22.92 -12.81
N PRO A 6 21.68 23.34 -13.09
CA PRO A 6 20.99 24.31 -12.26
C PRO A 6 20.88 23.82 -10.81
N ASP A 7 20.98 24.75 -9.86
CA ASP A 7 20.89 24.44 -8.45
C ASP A 7 19.53 23.79 -8.16
N LYS A 8 19.53 22.62 -7.51
CA LYS A 8 18.30 21.86 -7.21
C LYS A 8 17.28 22.68 -6.40
N ARG A 9 17.76 23.70 -5.67
CA ARG A 9 16.92 24.65 -4.93
C ARG A 9 16.10 25.55 -5.85
N GLU A 10 16.63 25.93 -7.02
CA GLU A 10 15.91 26.76 -8.00
C GLU A 10 14.83 25.94 -8.71
N VAL A 11 15.15 24.72 -9.13
CA VAL A 11 14.23 23.85 -9.87
C VAL A 11 13.02 23.41 -9.03
N ALA A 12 13.19 23.17 -7.72
CA ALA A 12 12.11 22.74 -6.83
C ALA A 12 11.12 23.86 -6.45
N HIS A 13 11.55 25.12 -6.55
CA HIS A 13 10.72 26.29 -6.24
C HIS A 13 10.21 27.02 -7.48
N ASP A 14 10.70 26.64 -8.66
CA ASP A 14 10.23 27.17 -9.92
C ASP A 14 8.71 26.92 -10.06
N ARG A 15 7.97 28.00 -10.28
CA ARG A 15 6.51 27.96 -10.45
C ARG A 15 6.13 27.45 -11.83
N ASP A 16 7.02 27.57 -12.81
CA ASP A 16 6.77 27.19 -14.20
C ASP A 16 6.93 25.68 -14.42
N THR A 17 7.62 24.98 -13.51
CA THR A 17 7.74 23.51 -13.50
C THR A 17 6.63 22.82 -12.71
N ARG A 18 5.76 23.59 -12.03
CA ARG A 18 4.64 23.00 -11.26
C ARG A 18 3.63 22.37 -12.21
N PRO A 19 3.13 21.15 -11.89
CA PRO A 19 2.00 20.60 -12.62
C PRO A 19 0.84 21.58 -12.58
N GLY A 20 0.32 21.95 -13.76
CA GLY A 20 -0.87 22.77 -13.87
C GLY A 20 -2.06 22.12 -13.17
N PRO A 21 -3.04 22.91 -12.69
CA PRO A 21 -4.27 22.35 -12.14
C PRO A 21 -4.98 21.48 -13.19
N PRO A 22 -5.79 20.48 -12.79
CA PRO A 22 -6.53 19.67 -13.75
C PRO A 22 -7.41 20.58 -14.62
N ALA A 23 -7.22 20.49 -15.93
CA ALA A 23 -7.85 21.42 -16.88
C ALA A 23 -9.36 21.15 -17.07
N ASP A 24 -9.81 19.93 -16.74
CA ASP A 24 -11.19 19.48 -16.92
C ASP A 24 -11.78 18.84 -15.65
N ARG A 25 -13.10 18.95 -15.47
CA ARG A 25 -13.87 18.26 -14.41
C ARG A 25 -13.64 16.75 -14.44
N ARG A 26 -13.44 16.18 -15.63
CA ARG A 26 -13.14 14.74 -15.81
C ARG A 26 -11.81 14.35 -15.17
N ASP A 27 -10.81 15.22 -15.21
CA ASP A 27 -9.51 14.96 -14.60
C ASP A 27 -9.57 15.07 -13.07
N TYR A 28 -10.39 15.98 -12.54
CA TYR A 28 -10.72 16.03 -11.11
C TYR A 28 -11.41 14.76 -10.62
N VAL A 29 -12.43 14.27 -11.34
CA VAL A 29 -13.13 13.03 -10.97
C VAL A 29 -12.18 11.84 -10.98
N ARG A 30 -11.30 11.74 -11.99
CA ARG A 30 -10.28 10.70 -12.04
C ARG A 30 -9.35 10.81 -10.84
N LEU A 31 -8.82 11.98 -10.51
CA LEU A 31 -7.94 12.17 -9.35
C LEU A 31 -8.62 11.73 -8.04
N LEU A 32 -9.87 12.16 -7.81
CA LEU A 32 -10.64 11.76 -6.62
C LEU A 32 -10.87 10.25 -6.56
N LEU A 33 -11.13 9.61 -7.70
CA LEU A 33 -11.27 8.16 -7.77
C LEU A 33 -9.97 7.45 -7.36
N HIS A 34 -8.81 7.95 -7.81
CA HIS A 34 -7.51 7.36 -7.41
C HIS A 34 -7.30 7.46 -5.90
N ILE A 35 -7.61 8.62 -5.31
CA ILE A 35 -7.52 8.85 -3.86
C ILE A 35 -8.49 7.93 -3.10
N ALA A 36 -9.74 7.83 -3.55
CA ALA A 36 -10.75 7.00 -2.92
C ALA A 36 -10.37 5.51 -2.94
N VAL A 37 -9.85 5.02 -4.07
CA VAL A 37 -9.39 3.63 -4.20
C VAL A 37 -8.18 3.37 -3.28
N ALA A 38 -7.21 4.28 -3.22
CA ALA A 38 -6.06 4.17 -2.32
C ALA A 38 -6.48 4.19 -0.84
N ALA A 39 -7.42 5.06 -0.47
CA ALA A 39 -7.96 5.12 0.88
C ALA A 39 -8.70 3.82 1.25
N ALA A 40 -9.51 3.29 0.34
CA ALA A 40 -10.24 2.04 0.56
C ALA A 40 -9.31 0.85 0.78
N PHE A 41 -8.28 0.68 -0.07
CA PHE A 41 -7.30 -0.39 0.12
C PHE A 41 -6.47 -0.21 1.39
N THR A 42 -6.09 1.03 1.72
CA THR A 42 -5.41 1.32 2.99
C THR A 42 -6.25 0.91 4.19
N ALA A 43 -7.54 1.28 4.19
CA ALA A 43 -8.46 0.89 5.25
C ALA A 43 -8.61 -0.64 5.36
N ALA A 44 -8.62 -1.36 4.24
CA ALA A 44 -8.66 -2.82 4.24
C ALA A 44 -7.39 -3.45 4.85
N PHE A 45 -6.20 -2.97 4.49
CA PHE A 45 -4.95 -3.42 5.11
C PHE A 45 -4.92 -3.16 6.61
N VAL A 46 -5.34 -1.96 7.04
CA VAL A 46 -5.42 -1.60 8.45
C VAL A 46 -6.43 -2.49 9.21
N ALA A 47 -7.59 -2.76 8.61
CA ALA A 47 -8.58 -3.66 9.22
C ALA A 47 -8.04 -5.08 9.40
N LEU A 48 -7.33 -5.62 8.40
CA LEU A 48 -6.66 -6.92 8.51
C LEU A 48 -5.57 -6.91 9.58
N ALA A 49 -4.83 -5.82 9.73
CA ALA A 49 -3.84 -5.69 10.79
C ALA A 49 -4.47 -5.72 12.19
N PHE A 50 -5.61 -5.04 12.37
CA PHE A 50 -6.37 -5.09 13.63
C PHE A 50 -6.89 -6.51 13.91
N GLN A 51 -7.38 -7.21 12.88
CA GLN A 51 -7.85 -8.59 13.03
C GLN A 51 -6.72 -9.56 13.38
N ALA A 52 -5.59 -9.48 12.68
CA ALA A 52 -4.40 -10.26 13.00
C ALA A 52 -3.99 -10.01 14.46
N ARG A 53 -4.09 -8.78 14.94
CA ARG A 53 -3.71 -8.43 16.31
C ARG A 53 -4.76 -8.79 17.36
N ALA A 54 -6.01 -9.08 17.00
CA ALA A 54 -7.11 -9.27 17.94
C ALA A 54 -6.91 -10.44 18.93
N SER A 55 -6.02 -11.41 18.62
CA SER A 55 -5.67 -12.49 19.54
C SER A 55 -4.56 -12.13 20.53
N TRP A 56 -3.91 -10.97 20.41
CA TRP A 56 -2.75 -10.58 21.23
C TRP A 56 -3.17 -9.85 22.50
N THR A 57 -2.43 -10.06 23.59
CA THR A 57 -2.64 -9.35 24.85
C THR A 57 -2.38 -7.84 24.74
N GLU A 58 -2.96 -7.07 25.67
CA GLU A 58 -2.97 -5.58 25.68
C GLU A 58 -1.57 -4.92 25.65
N VAL A 59 -0.51 -5.65 25.97
CA VAL A 59 0.88 -5.12 26.00
C VAL A 59 1.37 -4.66 24.61
N ARG A 60 0.70 -5.05 23.52
CA ARG A 60 1.13 -4.80 22.13
C ARG A 60 0.20 -3.87 21.33
N ASP A 61 -0.65 -3.09 22.00
CA ASP A 61 -1.58 -2.14 21.37
C ASP A 61 -0.90 -1.12 20.45
N TRP A 62 0.33 -0.72 20.80
CA TRP A 62 1.10 0.27 20.06
C TRP A 62 1.55 -0.21 18.66
N VAL A 63 1.59 -1.52 18.42
CA VAL A 63 2.13 -2.10 17.18
C VAL A 63 1.30 -1.67 15.97
N VAL A 64 -0.03 -1.68 16.07
CA VAL A 64 -0.91 -1.33 14.95
C VAL A 64 -0.75 0.15 14.57
N PRO A 65 -0.87 1.13 15.48
CA PRO A 65 -0.63 2.55 15.16
C PRO A 65 0.75 2.82 14.54
N VAL A 66 1.81 2.18 15.05
CA VAL A 66 3.18 2.36 14.53
C VAL A 66 3.34 1.78 13.13
N THR A 67 2.55 0.77 12.76
CA THR A 67 2.62 0.12 11.44
C THR A 67 1.61 0.66 10.42
N ILE A 68 0.70 1.57 10.81
CA ILE A 68 -0.24 2.26 9.88
C ILE A 68 0.46 2.82 8.64
N PRO A 69 1.62 3.51 8.72
CA PRO A 69 2.29 4.02 7.51
C PRO A 69 2.67 2.92 6.52
N LEU A 70 3.03 1.73 7.00
CA LEU A 70 3.35 0.57 6.14
C LEU A 70 2.09 0.02 5.48
N TYR A 71 0.98 -0.07 6.20
CA TYR A 71 -0.31 -0.48 5.62
C TYR A 71 -0.82 0.51 4.58
N ALA A 72 -0.63 1.82 4.83
CA ALA A 72 -0.93 2.87 3.86
C ALA A 72 -0.06 2.72 2.60
N LEU A 73 1.23 2.43 2.74
CA LEU A 73 2.10 2.14 1.60
C LEU A 73 1.56 0.95 0.78
N GLY A 74 1.18 -0.15 1.43
CA GLY A 74 0.59 -1.32 0.75
C GLY A 74 -0.70 -0.98 0.01
N GLY A 75 -1.61 -0.25 0.65
CA GLY A 75 -2.87 0.18 0.05
C GLY A 75 -2.68 1.11 -1.16
N ILE A 76 -1.77 2.08 -1.04
CA ILE A 76 -1.41 3.01 -2.14
C ILE A 76 -0.75 2.25 -3.30
N SER A 77 0.21 1.37 -3.02
CA SER A 77 0.88 0.57 -4.05
C SER A 77 -0.09 -0.35 -4.78
N LEU A 78 -1.02 -1.01 -4.07
CA LEU A 78 -2.06 -1.83 -4.70
C LEU A 78 -2.98 -0.98 -5.57
N ALA A 79 -3.48 0.16 -5.06
CA ALA A 79 -4.31 1.07 -5.83
C ALA A 79 -3.62 1.51 -7.11
N TYR A 80 -2.35 1.92 -7.00
CA TYR A 80 -1.54 2.32 -8.14
C TYR A 80 -1.43 1.19 -9.18
N LEU A 81 -1.08 -0.03 -8.78
CA LEU A 81 -0.91 -1.16 -9.70
C LEU A 81 -2.23 -1.54 -10.38
N VAL A 82 -3.33 -1.56 -9.63
CA VAL A 82 -4.69 -1.82 -10.15
C VAL A 82 -5.09 -0.77 -11.18
N LEU A 83 -4.93 0.51 -10.85
CA LEU A 83 -5.30 1.62 -11.74
C LEU A 83 -4.43 1.67 -13.00
N ARG A 84 -3.17 1.22 -12.91
CA ARG A 84 -2.23 1.08 -14.04
C ARG A 84 -2.38 -0.26 -14.79
N ARG A 85 -3.31 -1.13 -14.37
CA ARG A 85 -3.54 -2.48 -14.92
C ARG A 85 -2.27 -3.36 -14.93
N ALA A 86 -1.36 -3.15 -13.99
CA ALA A 86 -0.12 -3.88 -13.81
C ALA A 86 -0.34 -5.16 -13.00
N TRP A 87 -1.19 -6.05 -13.52
CA TRP A 87 -1.67 -7.24 -12.80
C TRP A 87 -0.57 -8.27 -12.55
N MET A 88 0.39 -8.38 -13.46
CA MET A 88 1.52 -9.28 -13.30
C MET A 88 2.40 -8.85 -12.12
N GLU A 89 2.68 -7.56 -12.01
CA GLU A 89 3.49 -6.98 -10.94
C GLU A 89 2.75 -6.96 -9.61
N ALA A 90 1.41 -6.86 -9.63
CA ALA A 90 0.58 -6.99 -8.43
C ALA A 90 0.42 -8.44 -7.95
N SER A 91 0.60 -9.43 -8.83
CA SER A 91 0.18 -10.82 -8.59
C SER A 91 0.76 -11.43 -7.31
N THR A 92 2.06 -11.28 -7.06
CA THR A 92 2.73 -11.81 -5.87
C THR A 92 2.13 -11.22 -4.59
N GLY A 93 2.00 -9.89 -4.55
CA GLY A 93 1.41 -9.20 -3.41
C GLY A 93 -0.05 -9.59 -3.17
N VAL A 94 -0.85 -9.60 -4.24
CA VAL A 94 -2.27 -10.00 -4.19
C VAL A 94 -2.44 -11.46 -3.76
N THR A 95 -1.55 -12.35 -4.18
CA THR A 95 -1.58 -13.77 -3.77
C THR A 95 -1.31 -13.92 -2.28
N LEU A 96 -0.31 -13.23 -1.75
CA LEU A 96 -0.02 -13.22 -0.32
C LEU A 96 -1.18 -12.61 0.48
N LEU A 97 -1.76 -11.52 -0.02
CA LEU A 97 -2.94 -10.89 0.57
C LEU A 97 -4.14 -11.84 0.58
N PHE A 98 -4.37 -12.60 -0.50
CA PHE A 98 -5.43 -13.59 -0.58
C PHE A 98 -5.28 -14.65 0.53
N PHE A 99 -4.08 -15.19 0.74
CA PHE A 99 -3.83 -16.14 1.83
C PHE A 99 -4.00 -15.50 3.21
N ALA A 100 -3.59 -14.24 3.39
CA ALA A 100 -3.80 -13.51 4.64
C ALA A 100 -5.30 -13.34 4.95
N VAL A 101 -6.11 -12.99 3.96
CA VAL A 101 -7.58 -12.89 4.09
C VAL A 101 -8.19 -14.25 4.38
N ALA A 102 -7.79 -15.30 3.67
CA ALA A 102 -8.29 -16.65 3.90
C ALA A 102 -7.99 -17.12 5.34
N LEU A 103 -6.77 -16.92 5.83
CA LEU A 103 -6.38 -17.25 7.21
C LEU A 103 -7.14 -16.40 8.24
N THR A 104 -7.42 -15.13 7.93
CA THR A 104 -8.25 -14.29 8.79
C THR A 104 -9.67 -14.84 8.89
N GLY A 105 -10.24 -15.31 7.78
CA GLY A 105 -11.53 -16.01 7.77
C GLY A 105 -11.51 -17.28 8.63
N PHE A 106 -10.45 -18.09 8.52
CA PHE A 106 -10.29 -19.28 9.36
C PHE A 106 -10.11 -18.94 10.85
N ASP A 107 -9.37 -17.88 11.19
CA ASP A 107 -9.23 -17.43 12.57
C ASP A 107 -10.57 -16.99 13.15
N LEU A 108 -11.35 -16.18 12.41
CA LEU A 108 -12.67 -15.74 12.83
C LEU A 108 -13.65 -16.90 12.99
N TRP A 109 -13.63 -17.88 12.08
CA TRP A 109 -14.42 -19.09 12.25
C TRP A 109 -14.01 -19.83 13.53
N ARG A 110 -12.71 -20.04 13.74
CA ARG A 110 -12.23 -20.73 14.95
C ARG A 110 -12.59 -19.98 16.22
N ALA A 111 -12.52 -18.65 16.21
CA ALA A 111 -12.94 -17.78 17.31
C ALA A 111 -14.40 -18.00 17.73
N ALA A 112 -15.28 -18.34 16.77
CA ALA A 112 -16.68 -18.63 17.06
C ALA A 112 -16.90 -20.02 17.68
N LEU A 113 -15.92 -20.92 17.56
CA LEU A 113 -16.00 -22.30 18.05
C LEU A 113 -15.25 -22.55 19.36
N THR A 114 -14.22 -21.74 19.65
CA THR A 114 -13.35 -21.95 20.82
C THR A 114 -13.42 -20.78 21.80
N THR A 115 -13.35 -21.09 23.09
CA THR A 115 -13.29 -20.11 24.18
C THR A 115 -11.99 -20.27 24.95
N GLY A 116 -11.31 -19.16 25.28
CA GLY A 116 -10.04 -19.17 26.01
C GLY A 116 -8.80 -19.21 25.11
N PRO A 117 -7.62 -19.49 25.67
CA PRO A 117 -6.35 -19.50 24.93
C PRO A 117 -6.33 -20.58 23.83
N ASP A 118 -5.99 -20.19 22.60
CA ASP A 118 -5.97 -21.09 21.45
C ASP A 118 -4.70 -20.88 20.61
N GLY A 119 -3.72 -21.76 20.78
CA GLY A 119 -2.42 -21.64 20.11
C GLY A 119 -2.50 -21.72 18.58
N LEU A 120 -3.56 -22.30 18.01
CA LEU A 120 -3.74 -22.30 16.55
C LEU A 120 -4.14 -20.90 16.07
N ARG A 121 -4.99 -20.19 16.82
CA ARG A 121 -5.37 -18.81 16.52
C ARG A 121 -4.18 -17.87 16.60
N ASP A 122 -3.33 -18.06 17.60
CA ASP A 122 -2.07 -17.31 17.69
C ASP A 122 -1.15 -17.59 16.49
N SER A 123 -1.08 -18.84 16.04
CA SER A 123 -0.31 -19.22 14.84
C SER A 123 -0.88 -18.57 13.58
N PHE A 124 -2.21 -18.52 13.42
CA PHE A 124 -2.85 -17.83 12.30
C PHE A 124 -2.57 -16.33 12.35
N SER A 125 -2.78 -15.70 13.50
CA SER A 125 -2.51 -14.29 13.73
C SER A 125 -1.08 -13.89 13.32
N ILE A 126 -0.07 -14.62 13.79
CA ILE A 126 1.34 -14.38 13.45
C ILE A 126 1.56 -14.55 11.95
N THR A 127 1.02 -15.62 11.37
CA THR A 127 1.17 -15.91 9.94
C THR A 127 0.51 -14.83 9.08
N ILE A 128 -0.67 -14.34 9.46
CA ILE A 128 -1.36 -13.23 8.79
C ILE A 128 -0.47 -11.99 8.81
N GLY A 129 0.09 -11.62 9.98
CA GLY A 129 0.99 -10.47 10.09
C GLY A 129 2.21 -10.58 9.17
N VAL A 130 2.84 -11.75 9.10
CA VAL A 130 3.98 -12.03 8.21
C VAL A 130 3.58 -11.92 6.74
N LEU A 131 2.45 -12.51 6.34
CA LEU A 131 1.93 -12.45 4.98
C LEU A 131 1.58 -11.02 4.57
N LEU A 132 0.99 -10.23 5.47
CA LEU A 132 0.72 -8.80 5.22
C LEU A 132 2.02 -8.02 4.99
N GLY A 133 3.04 -8.25 5.83
CA GLY A 133 4.36 -7.62 5.67
C GLY A 133 4.99 -7.92 4.31
N PHE A 134 5.04 -9.20 3.91
CA PHE A 134 5.56 -9.58 2.60
C PHE A 134 4.69 -9.10 1.44
N SER A 135 3.37 -9.07 1.61
CA SER A 135 2.44 -8.51 0.62
C SER A 135 2.74 -7.04 0.37
N ILE A 136 2.89 -6.23 1.42
CA ILE A 136 3.21 -4.81 1.31
C ILE A 136 4.55 -4.62 0.59
N ALA A 137 5.58 -5.37 1.00
CA ALA A 137 6.91 -5.30 0.38
C ALA A 137 6.86 -5.64 -1.13
N ALA A 138 6.13 -6.71 -1.49
CA ALA A 138 5.97 -7.13 -2.88
C ALA A 138 5.20 -6.08 -3.71
N LEU A 139 4.13 -5.49 -3.17
CA LEU A 139 3.36 -4.44 -3.84
C LEU A 139 4.18 -3.16 -4.02
N ALA A 140 4.92 -2.74 -3.01
CA ALA A 140 5.80 -1.58 -3.08
C ALA A 140 6.93 -1.78 -4.11
N ALA A 141 7.53 -2.97 -4.14
CA ALA A 141 8.53 -3.33 -5.15
C ALA A 141 7.92 -3.36 -6.56
N GLY A 142 6.73 -3.93 -6.72
CA GLY A 142 5.99 -3.94 -7.98
C GLY A 142 5.67 -2.52 -8.46
N MET A 143 5.23 -1.63 -7.56
CA MET A 143 5.00 -0.22 -7.87
C MET A 143 6.28 0.46 -8.34
N ALA A 144 7.39 0.31 -7.61
CA ALA A 144 8.68 0.89 -7.96
C ALA A 144 9.18 0.37 -9.32
N TRP A 145 8.99 -0.92 -9.60
CA TRP A 145 9.35 -1.54 -10.86
C TRP A 145 8.54 -1.00 -12.04
N VAL A 146 7.22 -0.87 -11.87
CA VAL A 146 6.33 -0.32 -12.89
C VAL A 146 6.64 1.15 -13.15
N GLU A 147 6.92 1.94 -12.11
CA GLU A 147 7.34 3.35 -12.27
C GLU A 147 8.67 3.47 -12.99
N ALA A 148 9.66 2.62 -12.67
CA ALA A 148 10.97 2.63 -13.34
C ALA A 148 10.89 2.29 -14.84
N ARG A 149 9.94 1.43 -15.24
CA ARG A 149 9.80 0.99 -16.64
C ARG A 149 8.79 1.82 -17.45
N ARG A 150 7.81 2.43 -16.79
CA ARG A 150 6.70 3.18 -17.42
C ARG A 150 6.39 4.43 -16.59
N PRO A 151 7.29 5.42 -16.53
CA PRO A 151 7.16 6.53 -15.60
C PRO A 151 5.84 7.28 -15.80
N SER A 152 5.21 7.67 -14.70
CA SER A 152 3.94 8.40 -14.67
C SER A 152 4.08 9.86 -15.10
N LYS A 153 5.30 10.40 -15.04
CA LYS A 153 5.67 11.73 -15.52
C LYS A 153 6.73 11.60 -16.62
N PRO A 154 6.72 12.50 -17.62
CA PRO A 154 7.81 12.55 -18.60
C PRO A 154 9.16 12.69 -17.88
N PRO A 155 10.25 12.09 -18.41
CA PRO A 155 11.58 12.40 -17.93
C PRO A 155 11.79 13.91 -18.03
N ALA A 156 12.43 14.50 -17.01
CA ALA A 156 12.76 15.91 -17.04
C ALA A 156 13.54 16.21 -18.34
N PRO A 157 13.25 17.31 -19.05
CA PRO A 157 13.97 17.66 -20.27
C PRO A 157 15.47 17.69 -19.98
N GLU A 158 16.27 17.06 -20.84
CA GLU A 158 17.72 17.21 -20.81
C GLU A 158 18.03 18.68 -21.05
N LEU A 159 18.64 19.32 -20.05
CA LEU A 159 19.09 20.72 -20.09
C LEU A 159 20.43 20.84 -20.80
#